data_AF-A0A368X2V5-F1
#
_entry.id   AF-A0A368X2V5-F1
#
_cell.length_a   1.000
_cell.length_b   1.000
_cell.length_c   1.000
_cell.angle_alpha   90.00
_cell.angle_beta   90.00
_cell.angle_gamma   90.00
#
_symmetry.space_group_name_H-M   'P 1'
#
loop_
_entity.id
_entity.type
_entity.pdbx_description
1 polymer ?
#
loop_
_entity_poly.entity_id
_entity_poly.type
_entity_poly.pdbx_seq_one_letter_code
_entity_poly.pdbx_strand_id
1 'polypeptide(L)'
;MYNTDIPNREELPSTAKLIRSTIIAAIVALILLVTVVMPAEYALDPTGAGRLLGLTEMGEIKEQLADEAAADEEAQMVAVQSSSDQQETEAVQPEAEEPAQEAAPEPEPEPEPAAVQEQQASEPAPAETQWQDEVRVV
;
A
#
# COMPACT_ATOMS: atom_id res chain seq x y z
N MET A 1 9.20 17.63 -46.31
CA MET A 1 9.94 16.34 -46.36
C MET A 1 8.92 15.22 -46.32
N TYR A 2 9.05 14.22 -47.19
CA TYR A 2 8.20 13.03 -47.13
C TYR A 2 8.53 12.27 -45.85
N ASN A 3 7.54 12.12 -44.97
CA ASN A 3 7.74 11.69 -43.58
C ASN A 3 7.04 10.35 -43.33
N THR A 4 7.06 9.46 -44.32
CA THR A 4 6.31 8.22 -44.21
C THR A 4 6.94 7.10 -45.04
N ASP A 5 7.90 6.43 -44.43
CA ASP A 5 8.28 5.06 -44.79
C ASP A 5 7.23 4.11 -44.18
N ILE A 6 6.06 3.99 -44.84
CA ILE A 6 5.09 2.96 -44.46
C ILE A 6 5.70 1.60 -44.83
N PRO A 7 5.86 0.69 -43.86
CA PRO A 7 6.41 -0.63 -44.13
C PRO A 7 5.51 -1.38 -45.10
N ASN A 8 6.13 -2.08 -46.05
CA ASN A 8 5.39 -2.92 -46.99
C ASN A 8 4.87 -4.17 -46.25
N ARG A 9 3.79 -4.81 -46.73
CA ARG A 9 3.18 -5.97 -46.06
C ARG A 9 4.15 -7.15 -45.92
N GLU A 10 5.17 -7.19 -46.76
CA GLU A 10 6.26 -8.16 -46.76
C GLU A 10 7.23 -8.00 -45.57
N GLU A 11 7.27 -6.80 -44.97
CA GLU A 11 8.10 -6.48 -43.80
C GLU A 11 7.38 -6.75 -42.46
N LEU A 12 6.06 -6.97 -42.50
CA LEU A 12 5.28 -7.28 -41.31
C LEU A 12 5.46 -8.75 -40.91
N PRO A 13 5.53 -9.06 -39.59
CA PRO A 13 5.57 -10.43 -39.13
C PRO A 13 4.32 -11.18 -39.60
N SER A 14 4.52 -12.40 -40.11
CA SER A 14 3.41 -13.25 -40.54
C SER A 14 2.48 -13.58 -39.37
N THR A 15 1.21 -13.88 -39.65
CA THR A 15 0.23 -14.29 -38.63
C THR A 15 0.72 -15.51 -37.83
N ALA A 16 1.42 -16.44 -38.47
CA ALA A 16 2.04 -17.59 -37.80
C ALA A 16 3.11 -17.15 -36.78
N LYS A 17 3.88 -16.11 -37.09
CA LYS A 17 4.87 -15.53 -36.16
C LYS A 17 4.20 -14.85 -34.98
N LEU A 18 3.11 -14.10 -35.20
CA LEU A 18 2.32 -13.50 -34.13
C LEU A 18 1.76 -14.57 -33.18
N ILE A 19 1.11 -15.59 -33.71
CA ILE A 19 0.56 -16.70 -32.91
C ILE A 19 1.66 -17.39 -32.10
N ARG A 20 2.81 -17.66 -32.72
CA ARG A 20 3.95 -18.26 -32.02
C ARG A 20 4.42 -17.38 -30.85
N SER A 21 4.54 -16.07 -31.06
CA SER A 21 4.92 -15.15 -29.96
C SER A 21 3.87 -15.09 -28.86
N THR A 22 2.58 -15.12 -29.20
CA THR A 22 1.49 -15.11 -28.21
C THR A 22 1.51 -16.38 -27.35
N ILE A 23 1.76 -17.56 -27.95
CA ILE A 23 1.87 -18.81 -27.20
C ILE A 23 3.05 -18.76 -26.23
N ILE A 24 4.20 -18.26 -26.67
CA ILE A 24 5.37 -18.11 -25.79
C ILE A 24 5.06 -17.15 -24.64
N ALA A 25 4.44 -16.00 -24.94
CA ALA A 25 4.03 -15.04 -23.92
C ALA A 25 3.05 -15.66 -22.91
N ALA A 26 2.08 -16.45 -23.37
CA ALA A 26 1.14 -17.15 -22.50
C ALA A 26 1.85 -18.14 -21.57
N ILE A 27 2.85 -18.88 -22.07
CA ILE A 27 3.65 -19.79 -21.24
C ILE A 27 4.43 -19.01 -20.17
N VAL A 28 5.08 -17.91 -20.55
CA VAL A 28 5.80 -17.05 -19.60
C VAL A 28 4.84 -16.49 -18.55
N ALA A 29 3.65 -16.05 -18.96
CA ALA A 29 2.63 -15.57 -18.04
C ALA A 29 2.19 -16.65 -17.04
N LEU A 30 2.01 -17.90 -17.49
CA LEU A 30 1.70 -19.02 -16.58
C LEU A 30 2.84 -19.30 -15.59
N ILE A 31 4.10 -19.19 -16.02
CA ILE A 31 5.25 -19.33 -15.11
C ILE A 31 5.21 -18.24 -14.05
N LEU A 32 5.06 -16.97 -14.45
CA LEU A 32 4.97 -15.85 -13.52
C LEU A 32 3.76 -15.97 -12.58
N LEU A 33 2.64 -16.49 -13.09
CA LEU A 33 1.45 -16.73 -12.29
C LEU A 33 1.75 -17.67 -11.11
N VAL A 34 2.43 -18.78 -11.35
CA VAL A 34 2.68 -19.79 -10.30
C VAL A 34 3.88 -19.46 -9.42
N THR A 35 4.87 -18.70 -9.90
CA THR A 35 6.10 -18.40 -9.14
C THR A 35 6.13 -17.04 -8.46
N VAL A 36 5.33 -16.07 -8.92
CA VAL A 36 5.34 -14.69 -8.40
C VAL A 36 3.97 -14.29 -7.87
N VAL A 37 2.94 -14.40 -8.70
CA VAL A 37 1.59 -13.90 -8.36
C VAL A 37 0.95 -14.75 -7.28
N MET A 38 0.98 -16.07 -7.43
CA MET A 38 0.37 -16.99 -6.46
C MET A 38 1.03 -16.92 -5.07
N PRO A 39 2.38 -16.90 -4.95
CA PRO A 39 3.03 -16.71 -3.66
C PRO A 39 2.72 -15.37 -3.00
N ALA A 40 2.74 -14.26 -3.76
CA ALA A 40 2.57 -12.92 -3.20
C ALA A 40 1.14 -12.61 -2.73
N GLU A 41 0.14 -13.19 -3.39
CA GLU A 41 -1.27 -12.91 -3.08
C GLU A 41 -1.93 -13.99 -2.22
N TYR A 42 -1.52 -15.25 -2.36
CA TYR A 42 -2.24 -16.37 -1.74
C TYR A 42 -1.35 -17.28 -0.90
N ALA A 43 -0.11 -16.88 -0.59
CA ALA A 43 0.86 -17.68 0.18
C ALA A 43 1.17 -19.09 -0.40
N LEU A 44 0.67 -19.39 -1.59
CA LEU A 44 0.78 -20.68 -2.24
C LEU A 44 1.99 -20.68 -3.17
N ASP A 45 3.00 -21.47 -2.84
CA ASP A 45 4.23 -21.59 -3.62
C ASP A 45 4.55 -23.06 -3.95
N PRO A 46 4.04 -23.60 -5.08
CA PRO A 46 4.33 -24.97 -5.48
C PRO A 46 5.79 -25.17 -5.91
N THR A 47 6.51 -24.08 -6.22
CA THR A 47 7.86 -24.13 -6.77
C THR A 47 8.97 -23.87 -5.74
N GLY A 48 8.63 -23.26 -4.60
CA GLY A 48 9.59 -22.80 -3.59
C GLY A 48 10.31 -21.49 -3.95
N ALA A 49 10.08 -20.94 -5.16
CA ALA A 49 10.72 -19.73 -5.62
C ALA A 49 10.18 -18.48 -4.90
N GLY A 50 8.88 -18.42 -4.64
CA GLY A 50 8.25 -17.34 -3.89
C GLY A 50 8.79 -17.23 -2.47
N ARG A 51 9.04 -18.36 -1.81
CA ARG A 51 9.63 -18.39 -0.46
C ARG A 51 11.09 -17.94 -0.48
N LEU A 52 11.87 -18.34 -1.48
CA LEU A 52 13.25 -17.90 -1.64
C LEU A 52 13.36 -16.39 -1.90
N LEU A 53 12.40 -15.84 -2.64
CA LEU A 53 12.31 -14.41 -2.94
C LEU A 53 11.63 -13.59 -1.82
N GLY A 54 11.12 -14.25 -0.76
CA GLY A 54 10.37 -13.59 0.32
C GLY A 54 8.97 -13.10 -0.07
N LEU A 55 8.45 -13.49 -1.23
CA LEU A 55 7.11 -13.10 -1.71
C LEU A 55 6.01 -13.83 -0.95
N THR A 56 6.24 -15.09 -0.57
CA THR A 56 5.26 -15.90 0.17
C THR A 56 4.93 -15.32 1.54
N GLU A 57 5.91 -14.74 2.23
CA GLU A 57 5.70 -14.11 3.55
C GLU A 57 4.70 -12.95 3.48
N MET A 58 4.71 -12.19 2.38
CA MET A 58 3.71 -11.13 2.15
C MET A 58 2.31 -11.71 1.97
N GLY A 59 2.17 -12.84 1.27
CA GLY A 59 0.89 -13.52 1.09
C GLY A 59 0.33 -14.08 2.40
N GLU A 60 1.19 -14.68 3.24
CA GLU A 60 0.79 -15.26 4.53
C GLU A 60 0.19 -14.19 5.47
N ILE A 61 0.78 -12.99 5.47
CA ILE A 61 0.27 -11.86 6.27
C ILE A 61 -1.11 -11.42 5.76
N LYS A 62 -1.30 -11.33 4.43
CA LYS A 62 -2.60 -10.96 3.85
C LYS A 62 -3.70 -11.97 4.18
N GLU A 63 -3.38 -13.27 4.13
CA GLU A 63 -4.32 -14.34 4.46
C GLU A 63 -4.77 -14.26 5.92
N GLN A 64 -3.84 -14.06 6.86
CA GLN A 64 -4.16 -13.91 8.28
C GLN A 64 -5.10 -12.73 8.55
N LEU A 65 -4.86 -11.59 7.89
CA LEU A 65 -5.72 -10.41 8.02
C LEU A 65 -7.11 -10.66 7.40
N ALA A 66 -7.19 -11.43 6.31
CA ALA A 66 -8.46 -11.80 5.71
C ALA A 66 -9.26 -12.75 6.61
N ASP A 67 -8.60 -13.71 7.25
CA ASP A 67 -9.23 -14.63 8.20
C ASP A 67 -9.72 -13.90 9.45
N GLU A 68 -8.93 -12.97 9.99
CA GLU A 68 -9.33 -12.14 11.13
C GLU A 68 -10.54 -11.26 10.78
N ALA A 69 -10.52 -10.61 9.60
CA ALA A 69 -11.65 -9.82 9.14
C ALA A 69 -12.93 -10.66 8.98
N ALA A 70 -12.83 -11.88 8.45
CA ALA A 70 -13.97 -12.78 8.31
C ALA A 70 -14.54 -13.20 9.69
N ALA A 71 -13.68 -13.48 10.67
CA ALA A 71 -14.10 -13.82 12.02
C ALA A 71 -14.82 -12.64 12.72
N ASP A 72 -14.35 -11.42 12.51
CA ASP A 72 -14.98 -10.21 13.04
C ASP A 72 -16.35 -9.94 12.41
N GLU A 73 -16.51 -10.17 11.10
CA GLU A 73 -17.80 -10.08 10.42
C GLU A 73 -18.81 -11.10 10.99
N GLU A 74 -18.38 -12.34 11.21
CA GLU A 74 -19.22 -13.37 11.83
C GLU A 74 -19.62 -12.99 13.27
N ALA A 75 -18.67 -12.49 14.07
CA ALA A 75 -18.94 -12.03 15.43
C ALA A 75 -19.93 -10.85 15.47
N GLN A 76 -19.83 -9.90 14.53
CA GLN A 76 -20.78 -8.80 14.40
C GLN A 76 -22.17 -9.28 14.00
N MET A 77 -22.28 -10.22 13.05
CA MET A 77 -23.58 -10.78 12.66
C MET A 77 -24.27 -11.46 13.85
N VAL A 78 -23.53 -12.20 14.68
CA VAL A 78 -24.07 -12.83 15.92
C VAL A 78 -24.46 -11.77 16.95
N ALA A 79 -23.69 -10.69 17.10
CA ALA A 79 -24.00 -9.59 18.03
C ALA A 79 -25.25 -8.79 17.62
N VAL A 80 -25.46 -8.56 16.32
CA VAL A 80 -26.66 -7.86 15.79
C VAL A 80 -27.92 -8.71 15.97
N GLN A 81 -27.82 -10.04 15.77
CA GLN A 81 -28.95 -10.93 16.05
C GLN A 81 -29.28 -11.00 17.54
N SER A 82 -28.27 -11.11 18.41
CA SER A 82 -28.45 -11.13 19.87
C SER A 82 -28.97 -9.79 20.44
N SER A 83 -28.77 -8.67 19.75
CA SER A 83 -29.31 -7.36 20.14
C SER A 83 -30.76 -7.17 19.70
N SER A 84 -31.20 -7.88 18.64
CA SER A 84 -32.59 -7.83 18.16
C SER A 84 -33.56 -8.59 19.07
N ASP A 85 -33.08 -9.59 19.83
CA ASP A 85 -33.86 -10.30 20.85
C ASP A 85 -33.99 -9.53 22.18
N GLN A 86 -33.23 -8.44 22.38
CA GLN A 86 -33.24 -7.66 23.64
C GLN A 86 -33.99 -6.33 23.58
N GLN A 87 -34.62 -6.01 22.43
CA GLN A 87 -35.43 -4.82 22.24
C GLN A 87 -36.94 -5.10 22.38
N GLU A 88 -37.33 -5.99 23.29
CA GLU A 88 -38.71 -6.11 23.79
C GLU A 88 -38.71 -6.15 25.33
N THR A 89 -38.01 -5.22 25.97
CA THR A 89 -38.31 -4.82 27.36
C THR A 89 -38.33 -3.31 27.43
N GLU A 90 -39.49 -2.84 27.00
CA GLU A 90 -40.10 -1.54 27.16
C GLU A 90 -39.82 -0.87 28.52
N ALA A 91 -39.20 0.31 28.42
CA ALA A 91 -39.54 1.54 29.12
C ALA A 91 -39.82 1.51 30.63
N VAL A 92 -38.82 1.94 31.42
CA VAL A 92 -39.06 2.82 32.57
C VAL A 92 -38.00 3.93 32.60
N GLN A 93 -38.30 5.05 31.94
CA GLN A 93 -37.84 6.39 32.35
C GLN A 93 -38.74 6.83 33.52
N PRO A 94 -38.29 7.65 34.49
CA PRO A 94 -37.73 9.00 34.31
C PRO A 94 -36.45 9.21 35.17
N GLU A 95 -35.63 10.23 34.94
CA GLU A 95 -35.74 11.51 35.65
C GLU A 95 -34.66 12.45 35.10
N ALA A 96 -35.04 13.72 34.99
CA ALA A 96 -34.25 14.81 34.47
C ALA A 96 -33.22 15.32 35.50
N GLU A 97 -32.08 15.79 35.04
CA GLU A 97 -31.42 17.01 35.57
C GLU A 97 -30.26 17.44 34.64
N GLU A 98 -30.50 18.53 33.89
CA GLU A 98 -29.48 19.46 33.39
C GLU A 98 -29.16 20.42 34.55
N PRO A 99 -27.93 20.93 34.75
CA PRO A 99 -27.46 22.04 33.92
C PRO A 99 -25.93 22.12 33.68
N ALA A 100 -25.59 23.04 32.76
CA ALA A 100 -24.26 23.41 32.28
C ALA A 100 -23.30 24.06 33.29
N GLN A 101 -21.99 23.98 32.98
CA GLN A 101 -20.86 24.84 33.39
C GLN A 101 -19.68 24.46 32.46
N GLU A 102 -19.41 25.12 31.33
CA GLU A 102 -18.69 26.40 31.16
C GLU A 102 -17.43 26.56 32.03
N ALA A 103 -16.25 26.35 31.44
CA ALA A 103 -15.11 27.29 31.44
C ALA A 103 -13.79 26.58 31.03
N ALA A 104 -13.35 26.83 29.80
CA ALA A 104 -11.94 26.78 29.42
C ALA A 104 -11.24 28.07 29.89
N PRO A 105 -9.94 28.03 30.19
CA PRO A 105 -9.08 29.03 29.55
C PRO A 105 -7.71 28.49 29.09
N GLU A 106 -7.29 29.07 27.95
CA GLU A 106 -5.98 29.06 27.29
C GLU A 106 -5.09 30.23 27.86
N PRO A 107 -3.97 30.67 27.25
CA PRO A 107 -2.55 30.30 27.43
C PRO A 107 -1.62 31.39 28.08
N GLU A 108 -0.34 31.00 28.30
CA GLU A 108 0.94 31.78 28.31
C GLU A 108 1.24 32.85 29.41
N PRO A 109 2.53 33.05 29.83
CA PRO A 109 3.47 33.90 29.06
C PRO A 109 5.00 33.62 29.18
N GLU A 110 5.74 33.95 28.11
CA GLU A 110 7.20 34.25 28.07
C GLU A 110 7.60 35.47 28.94
N PRO A 111 8.91 35.63 29.27
CA PRO A 111 9.67 36.69 28.58
C PRO A 111 11.18 36.40 28.34
N GLU A 112 11.67 36.76 27.15
CA GLU A 112 13.09 37.14 26.90
C GLU A 112 13.42 38.50 27.54
N PRO A 113 14.71 38.84 27.83
CA PRO A 113 15.42 39.70 26.88
C PRO A 113 16.96 39.58 26.85
N ALA A 114 17.54 40.12 25.76
CA ALA A 114 18.83 40.82 25.67
C ALA A 114 20.02 40.14 24.94
N ALA A 115 20.20 40.62 23.69
CA ALA A 115 21.40 41.29 23.17
C ALA A 115 22.41 40.52 22.29
N VAL A 116 22.17 40.60 20.98
CA VAL A 116 23.07 41.01 19.86
C VAL A 116 24.59 40.78 20.01
N GLN A 117 25.18 40.04 19.06
CA GLN A 117 26.40 40.44 18.32
C GLN A 117 26.65 39.55 17.09
N GLU A 118 26.44 40.12 15.90
CA GLU A 118 27.12 39.70 14.67
C GLU A 118 28.64 39.91 14.83
N GLN A 119 29.46 38.92 14.45
CA GLN A 119 30.62 39.06 13.53
C GLN A 119 31.56 37.84 13.51
N GLN A 120 31.61 37.24 12.32
CA GLN A 120 32.78 36.75 11.56
C GLN A 120 33.62 35.54 12.01
N ALA A 121 33.69 34.61 11.03
CA ALA A 121 34.83 33.81 10.57
C ALA A 121 35.22 32.55 11.37
N SER A 122 34.77 31.39 10.86
CA SER A 122 35.67 30.49 10.14
C SER A 122 34.88 29.37 9.45
N GLU A 123 34.96 29.35 8.12
CA GLU A 123 34.62 28.22 7.23
C GLU A 123 35.41 26.96 7.64
N PRO A 124 34.86 25.74 7.48
CA PRO A 124 34.97 25.06 6.18
C PRO A 124 33.68 24.34 5.74
N ALA A 125 33.30 24.48 4.47
CA ALA A 125 32.45 23.54 3.74
C ALA A 125 33.34 22.60 2.89
N PRO A 126 32.84 21.53 2.25
CA PRO A 126 31.57 20.81 2.39
C PRO A 126 31.75 19.28 2.53
N ALA A 127 30.69 18.55 2.85
CA ALA A 127 30.57 17.12 2.48
C ALA A 127 29.17 16.89 1.90
N GLU A 128 28.98 17.36 0.66
CA GLU A 128 27.80 17.06 -0.12
C GLU A 128 27.88 15.59 -0.56
N THR A 129 26.86 14.81 -0.22
CA THR A 129 26.75 13.40 -0.59
C THR A 129 26.40 13.32 -2.08
N GLN A 130 27.39 13.02 -2.94
CA GLN A 130 27.16 12.79 -4.35
C GLN A 130 26.47 11.43 -4.56
N TRP A 131 25.30 11.42 -5.21
CA TRP A 131 24.71 10.21 -5.76
C TRP A 131 25.17 10.08 -7.22
N GLN A 132 25.89 9.01 -7.53
CA GLN A 132 26.35 8.71 -8.88
C GLN A 132 25.33 7.79 -9.56
N ASP A 133 24.50 8.35 -10.44
CA ASP A 133 23.70 7.58 -11.39
C ASP A 133 24.27 7.80 -12.79
N GLU A 134 25.22 6.95 -13.19
CA GLU A 134 25.65 6.83 -14.57
C GLU A 134 25.51 5.37 -15.02
N VAL A 135 24.39 5.06 -15.66
CA VAL A 135 24.25 3.84 -16.45
C VAL A 135 25.06 4.02 -17.73
N ARG A 136 26.28 3.47 -17.74
CA ARG A 136 27.16 3.48 -18.91
C ARG A 136 26.66 2.45 -19.94
N VAL A 137 25.91 2.91 -20.94
CA VAL A 137 25.55 2.09 -22.11
C VAL A 137 26.77 2.05 -23.04
N VAL A 138 27.26 0.84 -23.32
CA VAL A 138 28.23 0.54 -24.39
C VAL A 138 27.57 -0.41 -25.38
#